data_AF-A0A6L8GNC1-F1
#
_entry.id   AF-A0A6L8GNC1-F1
#
_cell.length_a   1.000
_cell.length_b   1.000
_cell.length_c   1.000
_cell.angle_alpha   90.00
_cell.angle_beta   90.00
_cell.angle_gamma   90.00
#
_symmetry.space_group_name_H-M   'P 1'
#
loop_
_entity.id
_entity.type
_entity.pdbx_description
1 polymer ?
#
loop_
_entity_poly.entity_id
_entity_poly.type
_entity_poly.pdbx_seq_one_letter_code
_entity_poly.pdbx_strand_id
1 'polypeptide(L)'
;YINLVLSGLLVAVLYLGGWGFPLPVEWLATVLHQPLSSPLVQVVTASVGIVTTVLKAFLLVFFAILLRWTTPRVRIDQLLDFGWKFLLPIALVNLLLTAALKLVFPTIFGG
;
A
#
# COMPACT_ATOMS: atom_id res chain seq x y z
N TYR A 1 11.31 -9.83 14.40
CA TYR A 1 10.57 -8.55 14.30
C TYR A 1 10.91 -7.77 13.04
N ILE A 2 12.17 -7.77 12.58
CA ILE A 2 12.56 -7.13 11.30
C ILE A 2 11.67 -7.58 10.13
N ASN A 3 11.40 -8.89 9.99
CA ASN A 3 10.54 -9.41 8.90
C ASN A 3 9.10 -8.86 8.94
N LEU A 4 8.54 -8.61 10.14
CA LEU A 4 7.21 -8.05 10.29
C LEU A 4 7.16 -6.58 9.83
N VAL A 5 8.20 -5.82 10.19
CA VAL A 5 8.32 -4.43 9.75
C VAL A 5 8.56 -4.35 8.25
N LEU A 6 9.41 -5.23 7.70
CA LEU A 6 9.70 -5.32 6.28
C LEU A 6 8.44 -5.67 5.47
N SER A 7 7.67 -6.68 5.88
CA SER A 7 6.43 -7.04 5.18
C SER A 7 5.39 -5.93 5.25
N GLY A 8 5.26 -5.25 6.39
CA GLY A 8 4.40 -4.07 6.54
C GLY A 8 4.82 -2.93 5.61
N LEU A 9 6.13 -2.66 5.49
CA LEU A 9 6.66 -1.66 4.56
C LEU A 9 6.38 -2.05 3.09
N LEU A 10 6.60 -3.30 2.72
CA LEU A 10 6.33 -3.77 1.35
C LEU A 10 4.84 -3.62 0.99
N VAL A 11 3.93 -3.98 1.89
CA VAL A 11 2.48 -3.81 1.66
C VAL A 11 2.12 -2.32 1.56
N ALA A 12 2.69 -1.46 2.41
CA ALA A 12 2.45 -0.02 2.35
C ALA A 12 2.92 0.61 1.03
N VAL A 13 4.05 0.14 0.49
CA VAL A 13 4.60 0.65 -0.78
C VAL A 13 3.81 0.13 -1.98
N LEU A 14 3.56 -1.19 -2.04
CA LEU A 14 2.95 -1.82 -3.21
C LEU A 14 1.45 -1.50 -3.36
N TYR A 15 0.71 -1.45 -2.25
CA TYR A 15 -0.75 -1.31 -2.29
C TYR A 15 -1.25 0.04 -1.80
N LEU A 16 -0.59 0.65 -0.79
CA LEU A 16 -1.03 1.94 -0.23
C LEU A 16 -0.27 3.14 -0.85
N GLY A 17 0.44 2.93 -1.94
CA GLY A 17 1.07 3.97 -2.74
C GLY A 17 2.32 4.61 -2.13
N GLY A 18 2.87 4.09 -1.02
CA GLY A 18 4.10 4.61 -0.41
C GLY A 18 4.04 6.13 -0.12
N TRP A 19 4.89 6.89 -0.82
CA TRP A 19 4.96 8.37 -0.80
C TRP A 19 3.77 9.05 -1.51
N GLY A 20 2.80 8.31 -2.04
CA GLY A 20 1.54 8.88 -2.49
C GLY A 20 0.77 9.45 -1.28
N PHE A 21 0.83 10.76 -1.09
CA PHE A 21 -0.08 11.47 -0.20
C PHE A 21 -1.25 12.01 -1.03
N PRO A 22 -2.51 11.89 -0.57
CA PRO A 22 -3.67 12.31 -1.33
C PRO A 22 -3.77 13.82 -1.59
N LEU A 23 -2.99 14.66 -0.87
CA LEU A 23 -2.87 16.07 -1.21
C LEU A 23 -1.77 16.28 -2.28
N PRO A 24 -2.10 16.80 -3.47
CA PRO A 24 -1.12 17.13 -4.49
C PRO A 24 -0.15 18.19 -3.96
N VAL A 25 1.14 18.01 -4.24
CA VAL A 25 2.19 19.00 -3.98
C VAL A 25 1.89 20.34 -4.67
N GLU A 26 1.14 20.30 -5.76
CA GLU A 26 0.61 21.44 -6.51
C GLU A 26 -0.42 22.24 -5.70
N TRP A 27 -1.30 21.55 -4.97
CA TRP A 27 -2.25 22.20 -4.06
C TRP A 27 -1.50 22.90 -2.92
N LEU A 28 -0.47 22.25 -2.37
CA LEU A 28 0.41 22.87 -1.36
C LEU A 28 1.17 24.09 -1.91
N ALA A 29 1.69 24.01 -3.13
CA ALA A 29 2.45 25.09 -3.76
C ALA A 29 1.58 26.31 -4.09
N THR A 30 0.33 26.09 -4.54
CA THR A 30 -0.63 27.16 -4.82
C THR A 30 -1.10 27.86 -3.55
N VAL A 31 -1.36 27.12 -2.46
CA VAL A 31 -1.73 27.70 -1.15
C VAL A 31 -0.57 28.49 -0.54
N LEU A 32 0.66 27.99 -0.68
CA LEU A 32 1.87 28.63 -0.13
C LEU A 32 2.46 29.74 -1.03
N HIS A 33 1.84 30.04 -2.18
CA HIS A 33 2.27 31.06 -3.14
C HIS A 33 3.77 30.97 -3.54
N GLN A 34 4.32 29.76 -3.56
CA GLN A 34 5.76 29.53 -3.73
C GLN A 34 6.00 28.61 -4.95
N PRO A 35 7.01 28.88 -5.80
CA PRO A 35 7.28 28.04 -6.95
C PRO A 35 7.67 26.61 -6.53
N LEU A 36 7.23 25.63 -7.35
CA LEU A 36 7.50 24.20 -7.19
C LEU A 36 9.01 23.86 -7.10
N SER A 37 9.84 24.72 -7.68
CA SER A 37 11.31 24.61 -7.69
C SER A 37 11.98 25.13 -6.43
N SER A 38 11.24 25.71 -5.48
CA SER A 38 11.85 26.19 -4.24
C SER A 38 12.38 25.00 -3.42
N PRO A 39 13.63 25.07 -2.92
CA PRO A 39 14.21 23.98 -2.12
C PRO A 39 13.36 23.61 -0.88
N LEU A 40 12.67 24.60 -0.31
CA LEU A 40 11.81 24.40 0.86
C LEU A 40 10.59 23.51 0.56
N VAL A 41 9.92 23.71 -0.58
CA VAL A 41 8.75 22.89 -0.96
C VAL A 41 9.15 21.44 -1.24
N GLN A 42 10.34 21.22 -1.81
CA GLN A 42 10.87 19.87 -2.04
C GLN A 42 11.20 19.13 -0.75
N VAL A 43 11.85 19.80 0.22
CA VAL A 43 12.16 19.21 1.53
C VAL A 43 10.89 18.90 2.33
N VAL A 44 9.90 19.79 2.28
CA VAL A 44 8.60 19.55 2.93
C VAL A 44 7.89 18.37 2.29
N THR A 45 7.85 18.31 0.95
CA THR A 45 7.25 17.18 0.23
C THR A 45 7.93 15.86 0.56
N ALA A 46 9.27 15.84 0.61
CA ALA A 46 10.05 14.66 0.95
C ALA A 46 9.82 14.19 2.39
N SER A 47 9.86 15.12 3.34
CA SER A 47 9.63 14.80 4.75
C SER A 47 8.20 14.28 4.99
N VAL A 48 7.18 14.93 4.41
CA VAL A 48 5.78 14.45 4.48
C VAL A 48 5.64 13.06 3.84
N GLY A 49 6.33 12.82 2.74
CA GLY A 49 6.35 11.51 2.08
C GLY A 49 6.90 10.37 2.91
N ILE A 50 8.06 10.61 3.52
CA ILE A 50 8.70 9.64 4.40
C ILE A 50 7.80 9.38 5.61
N VAL A 51 7.31 10.45 6.25
CA VAL A 51 6.44 10.34 7.43
C VAL A 51 5.17 9.57 7.11
N THR A 52 4.52 9.84 5.98
CA THR A 52 3.29 9.15 5.58
C THR A 52 3.52 7.68 5.24
N THR A 53 4.63 7.35 4.58
CA THR A 53 5.00 5.95 4.30
C THR A 53 5.25 5.18 5.61
N VAL A 54 6.00 5.78 6.54
CA VAL A 54 6.29 5.19 7.85
C VAL A 54 5.00 5.06 8.68
N LEU A 55 4.12 6.05 8.65
CA LEU A 55 2.84 6.02 9.34
C LEU A 55 1.94 4.88 8.81
N LYS A 56 1.81 4.74 7.48
CA LYS A 56 1.07 3.64 6.85
C LYS A 56 1.64 2.28 7.25
N ALA A 57 2.97 2.13 7.23
CA ALA A 57 3.61 0.89 7.65
C ALA A 57 3.40 0.58 9.15
N PHE A 58 3.47 1.60 10.01
CA PHE A 58 3.20 1.46 11.44
C PHE A 58 1.75 1.05 11.70
N LEU A 59 0.79 1.64 10.99
CA LEU A 59 -0.61 1.23 11.05
C LEU A 59 -0.79 -0.24 10.65
N LEU A 60 -0.14 -0.70 9.58
CA LEU A 60 -0.19 -2.11 9.18
C LEU A 60 0.40 -3.05 10.24
N VAL A 61 1.53 -2.67 10.86
CA VAL A 61 2.12 -3.43 11.96
C VAL A 61 1.20 -3.46 13.18
N PHE A 62 0.58 -2.32 13.50
CA PHE A 62 -0.42 -2.23 14.57
C PHE A 62 -1.62 -3.17 14.30
N PHE A 63 -2.16 -3.16 13.07
CA PHE A 63 -3.22 -4.09 12.68
C PHE A 63 -2.78 -5.56 12.75
N ALA A 64 -1.56 -5.88 12.31
CA ALA A 64 -1.04 -7.25 12.39
C ALA A 64 -0.90 -7.74 13.85
N ILE A 65 -0.50 -6.85 14.76
CA ILE A 65 -0.49 -7.14 16.19
C ILE A 65 -1.91 -7.29 16.69
N LEU A 66 -2.83 -6.35 16.40
CA LEU A 66 -4.22 -6.43 16.84
C LEU A 66 -4.87 -7.76 16.40
N LEU A 67 -4.67 -8.15 15.13
CA LEU A 67 -5.18 -9.41 14.59
C LEU A 67 -4.70 -10.62 15.38
N ARG A 68 -3.43 -10.62 15.82
CA ARG A 68 -2.85 -11.69 16.65
C ARG A 68 -3.62 -11.89 17.97
N TRP A 69 -4.19 -10.83 18.54
CA TRP A 69 -4.98 -10.92 19.77
C TRP A 69 -6.45 -11.30 19.51
N THR A 70 -7.00 -10.99 18.34
CA THR A 70 -8.41 -11.27 18.01
C THR A 70 -8.64 -12.65 17.40
N THR A 71 -7.66 -13.23 16.70
CA THR A 71 -7.84 -14.51 16.01
C THR A 71 -7.56 -15.70 16.93
N PRO A 72 -8.51 -16.64 17.11
CA PRO A 72 -8.22 -17.91 17.78
C PRO A 72 -7.20 -18.71 16.96
N ARG A 73 -6.35 -19.49 17.65
CA ARG A 73 -5.31 -20.27 16.98
C ARG A 73 -5.93 -21.31 16.04
N VAL A 74 -5.60 -21.21 14.74
CA VAL A 74 -6.08 -22.11 13.68
C VAL A 74 -5.14 -23.30 13.52
N ARG A 75 -5.66 -24.48 13.18
CA ARG A 75 -4.84 -25.68 12.90
C ARG A 75 -4.07 -25.54 11.58
N ILE A 76 -2.86 -26.09 11.51
CA ILE A 76 -2.01 -26.01 10.31
C ILE A 76 -2.71 -26.57 9.06
N ASP A 77 -3.48 -27.65 9.21
CA ASP A 77 -4.24 -28.26 8.10
C ASP A 77 -5.27 -27.29 7.52
N GLN A 78 -5.96 -26.54 8.40
CA GLN A 78 -6.95 -25.54 8.00
C GLN A 78 -6.29 -24.32 7.35
N LEU A 79 -5.08 -23.94 7.79
CA LEU A 79 -4.29 -22.88 7.17
C LEU A 79 -3.85 -23.26 5.75
N LEU A 80 -3.38 -24.49 5.57
CA LEU A 80 -2.98 -25.02 4.26
C LEU A 80 -4.19 -25.13 3.33
N ASP A 81 -5.32 -25.66 3.81
CA ASP A 81 -6.56 -25.71 3.03
C ASP A 81 -6.99 -24.31 2.59
N PHE A 82 -6.95 -23.30 3.46
CA PHE A 82 -7.28 -21.92 3.10
C PHE A 82 -6.31 -21.34 2.05
N GLY A 83 -5.01 -21.57 2.20
CA GLY A 83 -4.01 -21.11 1.23
C GLY A 83 -4.21 -21.72 -0.16
N TRP A 84 -4.35 -23.04 -0.22
CA TRP A 84 -4.40 -23.78 -1.48
C TRP A 84 -5.77 -23.74 -2.17
N LYS A 85 -6.87 -23.87 -1.41
CA LYS A 85 -8.21 -23.90 -2.00
C LYS A 85 -8.84 -22.52 -2.18
N PHE A 86 -8.40 -21.51 -1.43
CA PHE A 86 -9.02 -20.18 -1.49
C PHE A 86 -8.09 -19.12 -2.07
N LEU A 87 -6.89 -18.92 -1.47
CA LEU A 87 -6.01 -17.82 -1.88
C LEU A 87 -5.45 -17.99 -3.30
N LEU A 88 -5.01 -19.20 -3.66
CA LEU A 88 -4.44 -19.48 -4.98
C LEU A 88 -5.45 -19.25 -6.13
N PRO A 89 -6.65 -19.88 -6.14
CA PRO A 89 -7.59 -19.66 -7.23
C PRO A 89 -8.06 -18.20 -7.31
N ILE A 90 -8.26 -17.51 -6.18
CA ILE A 90 -8.66 -16.10 -6.19
C ILE A 90 -7.56 -15.21 -6.76
N ALA A 91 -6.29 -15.45 -6.42
CA ALA A 91 -5.18 -14.70 -6.98
C ALA A 91 -5.09 -14.87 -8.51
N LEU A 92 -5.31 -16.08 -9.03
CA LEU A 92 -5.34 -16.35 -10.47
C LEU A 92 -6.51 -15.64 -11.16
N VAL A 93 -7.71 -15.70 -10.58
CA VAL A 93 -8.87 -14.98 -11.12
C VAL A 93 -8.64 -13.47 -11.12
N ASN A 94 -8.08 -12.91 -10.04
CA ASN A 94 -7.76 -11.49 -9.96
C ASN A 94 -6.74 -11.06 -11.03
N LEU A 95 -5.73 -11.91 -11.29
CA LEU A 95 -4.74 -11.67 -12.33
C LEU A 95 -5.37 -11.67 -13.73
N LEU A 96 -6.20 -12.68 -14.04
CA LEU A 96 -6.90 -12.76 -15.33
C LEU A 96 -7.87 -11.59 -15.51
N LEU A 97 -8.59 -11.21 -14.45
CA LEU A 97 -9.50 -10.07 -14.47
C LEU A 97 -8.74 -8.76 -14.72
N THR A 98 -7.60 -8.55 -14.05
CA THR A 98 -6.76 -7.38 -14.26
C THR A 98 -6.24 -7.32 -15.70
N ALA A 99 -5.83 -8.45 -16.27
CA ALA A 99 -5.39 -8.54 -17.66
C ALA A 99 -6.53 -8.23 -18.65
N ALA A 100 -7.73 -8.76 -18.40
CA ALA A 100 -8.92 -8.49 -19.21
C ALA A 100 -9.33 -7.02 -19.15
N LEU A 101 -9.35 -6.42 -17.95
CA LEU A 101 -9.68 -5.00 -17.77
C LEU A 101 -8.68 -4.08 -18.49
N LYS A 102 -7.39 -4.42 -18.45
CA LYS A 102 -6.36 -3.69 -19.19
C LYS A 102 -6.57 -3.73 -20.70
N LEU A 103 -7.05 -4.86 -21.23
CA LEU A 103 -7.33 -5.01 -22.66
C LEU A 103 -8.58 -4.21 -23.09
N VAL A 104 -9.63 -4.19 -22.26
CA VAL A 104 -10.91 -3.53 -22.59
C VAL A 104 -10.82 -2.01 -22.38
N PHE A 105 -10.12 -1.55 -21.35
CA PHE A 105 -10.02 -0.12 -20.97
C PHE A 105 -8.57 0.36 -20.92
N PRO A 106 -7.89 0.46 -22.07
CA PRO A 106 -6.47 0.82 -22.12
C PRO A 106 -6.20 2.21 -21.54
N THR A 107 -7.10 3.18 -21.73
CA THR A 107 -6.94 4.58 -21.29
C THR A 107 -6.97 4.77 -19.78
N ILE A 108 -7.54 3.83 -19.03
CA ILE A 108 -7.66 3.91 -17.56
C ILE A 108 -6.60 3.03 -16.89
N PHE A 109 -6.33 1.85 -17.47
CA PHE A 109 -5.43 0.85 -16.90
C PHE A 109 -4.07 0.85 -17.58
N GLY A 110 -3.36 1.97 -17.47
CA GLY A 110 -1.94 2.09 -17.83
C GLY A 110 -1.61 1.70 -19.27
N GLY A 111 -1.92 2.62 -20.18
CA GLY A 111 -1.59 2.62 -21.61
C GLY A 111 -1.85 3.99 -22.23
#